data_AF-A0A1A8ITI7-F1
#
_entry.id   AF-A0A1A8ITI7-F1
#
_cell.length_a   1.000
_cell.length_b   1.000
_cell.length_c   1.000
_cell.angle_alpha   90.00
_cell.angle_beta   90.00
_cell.angle_gamma   90.00
#
_symmetry.space_group_name_H-M   'P 1'
#
loop_
_entity.id
_entity.type
_entity.pdbx_description
1 polymer ?
#
loop_
_entity_poly.entity_id
_entity_poly.type
_entity_poly.pdbx_seq_one_letter_code
_entity_poly.pdbx_strand_id
1 'polypeptide(L)' 'CYLTGLTDKMRKDFTIMKDLSAHTRLNPDQREKRLTSFLSNIQRNAEAQTEMTKWGLSFDKQLLKLTGRVLGGER' A
#
# COMPACT_ATOMS: atom_id res chain seq x y z
N CYS A 1 -10.86 19.84 -15.94
CA CYS A 1 -9.49 19.51 -15.50
C CYS A 1 -9.39 19.83 -14.02
N TYR A 2 -8.81 18.94 -13.21
CA TYR A 2 -8.62 19.17 -11.77
C TYR A 2 -7.13 19.12 -11.44
N LEU A 3 -6.64 20.08 -10.68
CA LEU A 3 -5.26 20.07 -10.17
C LEU A 3 -5.12 18.92 -9.18
N THR A 4 -4.07 18.13 -9.33
CA THR A 4 -3.75 17.01 -8.43
C THR A 4 -2.57 17.36 -7.52
N GLY A 5 -2.46 16.62 -6.42
CA GLY A 5 -1.41 16.84 -5.42
C GLY A 5 -1.71 17.97 -4.44
N LEU A 6 -0.75 18.24 -3.57
CA LEU A 6 -0.83 19.29 -2.57
C LEU A 6 -0.01 20.49 -3.02
N THR A 7 -0.58 21.69 -2.92
CA THR A 7 0.18 22.94 -3.11
C THR A 7 1.10 23.21 -1.91
N ASP A 8 2.10 24.07 -2.08
CA ASP A 8 2.98 24.45 -0.96
C ASP A 8 2.25 25.12 0.19
N LYS A 9 1.18 25.89 -0.10
CA LYS A 9 0.33 26.48 0.92
C LYS A 9 -0.35 25.40 1.76
N MET A 10 -0.86 24.34 1.12
CA MET A 10 -1.50 23.22 1.82
C MET A 10 -0.50 22.40 2.65
N ARG A 11 0.71 22.17 2.13
CA ARG A 11 1.76 21.45 2.87
C ARG A 11 2.24 22.21 4.11
N LYS A 12 2.22 23.55 4.07
CA LYS A 12 2.57 24.43 5.19
C LYS A 12 1.44 24.58 6.22
N ASP A 13 0.22 24.17 5.89
CA ASP A 13 -0.94 24.22 6.79
C ASP A 13 -0.99 22.95 7.66
N PHE A 14 -0.76 23.12 8.96
CA PHE A 14 -0.74 22.01 9.90
C PHE A 14 -2.11 21.32 10.04
N THR A 15 -3.21 22.05 9.98
CA THR A 15 -4.55 21.50 10.13
C THR A 15 -4.86 20.58 8.96
N ILE A 16 -4.58 21.02 7.74
CA ILE A 16 -4.75 20.21 6.52
C ILE A 16 -3.88 18.95 6.59
N MET A 17 -2.60 19.11 6.94
CA MET A 17 -1.68 17.97 6.98
C MET A 17 -2.00 16.99 8.11
N LYS A 18 -2.53 17.47 9.25
CA LYS A 18 -3.00 16.62 10.35
C LYS A 18 -4.16 15.75 9.90
N ASP A 19 -5.18 16.33 9.27
CA ASP A 19 -6.35 15.58 8.78
C ASP A 19 -5.95 14.61 7.68
N LEU A 20 -5.09 15.03 6.76
CA LEU A 20 -4.54 14.15 5.73
C LEU A 20 -3.78 12.96 6.33
N SER A 21 -3.02 13.20 7.40
CA SER A 21 -2.25 12.15 8.07
C SER A 21 -3.15 11.05 8.66
N ALA A 22 -4.36 11.39 9.11
CA ALA A 22 -5.32 10.43 9.63
C ALA A 22 -5.81 9.43 8.56
N HIS A 23 -5.76 9.81 7.28
CA HIS A 23 -6.19 8.97 6.16
C HIS A 23 -5.04 8.28 5.41
N THR A 24 -3.85 8.88 5.42
CA THR A 24 -2.68 8.40 4.68
C THR A 24 -1.75 7.54 5.51
N ARG A 25 -1.71 7.73 6.84
CA ARG A 25 -0.98 6.86 7.75
C ARG A 25 -1.79 5.59 7.96
N LEU A 26 -1.21 4.46 7.56
CA LEU A 26 -1.78 3.14 7.73
C LEU A 26 -0.92 2.35 8.70
N ASN A 27 -1.56 1.82 9.74
CA ASN A 27 -0.92 0.89 10.66
C ASN A 27 -0.62 -0.45 9.94
N PRO A 28 0.34 -1.25 10.43
CA PRO A 28 0.79 -2.48 9.76
C PRO A 28 -0.35 -3.43 9.38
N ASP A 29 -1.25 -3.75 10.32
CA ASP A 29 -2.36 -4.69 10.07
C ASP A 29 -3.33 -4.20 8.98
N GLN A 30 -3.59 -2.89 8.95
CA GLN A 30 -4.43 -2.29 7.92
C GLN A 30 -3.76 -2.35 6.54
N ARG A 31 -2.44 -2.16 6.50
CA ARG A 31 -1.66 -2.27 5.26
C ARG A 31 -1.67 -3.70 4.74
N GLU A 32 -1.43 -4.69 5.59
CA GLU A 32 -1.53 -6.10 5.24
C GLU A 32 -2.92 -6.43 4.69
N LYS A 33 -3.98 -6.08 5.41
CA LYS A 33 -5.36 -6.36 4.98
C LYS A 33 -5.66 -5.77 3.59
N ARG A 34 -5.24 -4.53 3.33
CA ARG A 34 -5.43 -3.88 2.02
C ARG A 34 -4.65 -4.59 0.92
N LEU A 35 -3.42 -5.02 1.17
CA LEU A 35 -2.62 -5.79 0.21
C LEU A 35 -3.27 -7.15 -0.11
N THR A 36 -3.73 -7.87 0.91
CA THR A 36 -4.42 -9.16 0.74
C THR A 36 -5.72 -8.99 -0.06
N SER A 37 -6.53 -7.96 0.24
CA SER A 37 -7.72 -7.66 -0.56
C SER A 37 -7.39 -7.30 -2.00
N PHE A 38 -6.32 -6.52 -2.24
CA PHE A 38 -5.86 -6.19 -3.59
C PHE A 38 -5.46 -7.43 -4.39
N LEU A 39 -4.67 -8.33 -3.79
CA LEU A 39 -4.31 -9.61 -4.42
C LEU A 39 -5.53 -10.46 -4.72
N SER A 40 -6.49 -10.54 -3.79
CA SER A 40 -7.76 -11.25 -4.03
C SER A 40 -8.56 -10.64 -5.19
N ASN A 41 -8.52 -9.33 -5.36
CA ASN A 41 -9.21 -8.66 -6.47
C ASN A 41 -8.55 -8.97 -7.80
N ILE A 42 -7.21 -8.97 -7.86
CA ILE A 42 -6.46 -9.37 -9.06
C ILE A 42 -6.77 -10.83 -9.42
N GLN A 43 -6.76 -11.73 -8.44
CA GLN A 43 -7.02 -13.15 -8.65
C GLN A 43 -8.42 -13.44 -9.19
N ARG A 44 -9.41 -12.64 -8.79
CA ARG A 44 -10.80 -12.78 -9.26
C ARG A 44 -11.09 -12.07 -10.59
N ASN A 45 -10.18 -11.22 -11.06
CA ASN A 45 -10.35 -10.48 -12.29
C ASN A 45 -9.84 -11.30 -13.49
N ALA A 46 -10.75 -11.74 -14.36
CA ALA A 46 -10.43 -12.58 -15.51
C ALA A 46 -9.46 -11.93 -16.52
N GLU A 47 -9.57 -10.61 -16.74
CA GLU A 47 -8.67 -9.88 -17.65
C GLU A 47 -7.25 -9.84 -17.09
N ALA A 48 -7.10 -9.53 -15.80
CA ALA A 48 -5.82 -9.55 -15.11
C ALA A 48 -5.18 -10.95 -15.13
N GLN A 49 -5.97 -12.01 -14.90
CA GLN A 49 -5.48 -13.39 -15.00
C GLN A 49 -5.06 -13.76 -16.43
N THR A 50 -5.82 -13.29 -17.42
CA THR A 50 -5.49 -13.51 -18.84
C THR A 50 -4.14 -12.88 -19.18
N GLU A 51 -3.93 -11.62 -18.81
CA GLU A 51 -2.64 -10.95 -19.03
C GLU A 51 -1.51 -11.66 -18.29
N MET A 52 -1.65 -11.93 -17.00
CA MET A 52 -0.62 -12.62 -16.23
C MET A 52 -0.24 -13.98 -16.83
N THR A 53 -1.22 -14.75 -17.30
CA THR A 53 -0.98 -16.06 -17.93
C THR A 53 -0.21 -15.93 -19.24
N LYS A 54 -0.47 -14.89 -20.05
CA LYS A 54 0.32 -14.61 -21.28
C LYS A 54 1.80 -14.40 -20.97
N TRP A 55 2.12 -13.79 -19.84
CA TRP A 55 3.49 -13.60 -19.36
C TRP A 55 4.04 -14.79 -18.57
N GLY A 56 3.26 -15.86 -18.36
CA GLY A 56 3.65 -16.98 -17.51
C GLY A 56 3.81 -16.61 -16.03
N LEU A 57 3.12 -15.55 -15.58
CA LEU A 57 3.23 -15.00 -14.23
C LEU A 57 2.05 -15.40 -13.34
N SER A 58 2.31 -15.49 -12.05
CA SER A 58 1.30 -15.63 -11.00
C SER A 58 1.72 -14.88 -9.73
N PHE A 59 0.75 -14.47 -8.92
CA PHE A 59 1.02 -13.92 -7.59
C PHE A 59 0.85 -14.99 -6.52
N ASP A 60 1.72 -14.98 -5.52
CA ASP A 60 1.53 -15.76 -4.30
C ASP A 60 0.28 -15.27 -3.55
N LYS A 61 -0.37 -16.20 -2.82
CA LYS A 61 -1.53 -15.94 -1.97
C LYS A 61 -1.13 -15.39 -0.61
N GLN A 62 0.14 -15.53 -0.22
CA GLN A 62 0.66 -15.07 1.07
C GLN A 62 1.69 -13.96 0.88
N LEU A 63 1.79 -13.07 1.88
CA LEU A 63 2.87 -12.11 1.93
C LEU A 63 4.21 -12.82 2.16
N LEU A 64 5.26 -12.26 1.57
CA LEU A 64 6.62 -12.76 1.71
C LEU A 64 7.04 -12.73 3.19
N LYS A 65 7.40 -13.89 3.74
CA LYS A 65 7.95 -14.02 5.09
C LYS A 65 9.45 -13.74 5.05
N LEU A 66 9.91 -12.86 5.92
CA LEU A 66 11.31 -12.45 6.02
C LEU A 66 11.80 -12.63 7.46
N THR A 67 13.03 -13.12 7.60
CA THR A 67 13.69 -13.20 8.93
C THR A 67 14.44 -11.90 9.18
N GLY A 68 13.93 -11.10 10.11
CA GLY A 68 14.55 -9.84 10.51
C GLY A 68 15.59 -10.01 11.63
N ARG A 69 16.27 -8.91 11.98
CA ARG A 69 17.12 -8.80 13.16
C ARG A 69 16.68 -7.59 13.99
N VAL A 70 16.66 -7.73 15.31
CA VAL A 70 16.39 -6.63 16.24
C VAL A 70 17.72 -6.13 16.79
N LEU A 71 18.03 -4.86 16.56
CA LEU A 71 19.20 -4.22 17.13
C LEU A 71 18.92 -3.85 18.59
N GLY A 72 19.95 -3.92 19.44
CA GLY A 72 19.85 -3.43 20.81
C GLY A 72 19.62 -1.92 20.83
N GLY A 73 18.96 -1.42 21.87
CA GLY A 73 18.78 0.02 22.08
C GLY A 73 20.12 0.74 22.23
N GLU A 74 20.15 2.00 21.77
CA GLU A 74 21.31 2.87 21.96
C GLU A 74 21.46 3.23 23.45
N ARG A 75 22.72 3.40 23.91
CA ARG A 75 23.04 3.85 25.27
C ARG A 75 22.97 5.36 25.37
#